data_AF-A0A971UM12-F1
#
_entry.id   AF-A0A971UM12-F1
#
_cell.length_a   1.000
_cell.length_b   1.000
_cell.length_c   1.000
_cell.angle_alpha   90.00
_cell.angle_beta   90.00
_cell.angle_gamma   90.00
#
_symmetry.space_group_name_H-M   'P 1'
#
loop_
_entity.id
_entity.type
_entity.pdbx_description
1 polymer ?
#
loop_
_entity_poly.entity_id
_entity_poly.type
_entity_poly.pdbx_seq_one_letter_code
_entity_poly.pdbx_strand_id
1 'polypeptide(L)'
;MHNVAHDDNSTAPFRRWLAARYPSVAALNGVWRQQFASFDDASVPELTLAAARDALPAHLDRLAYEDATAPDPAETVLDYVGDAVTDDDRSPAAALYWRIRTAARELRAAGYPTTEYVLAAVAADIDRHPEAIGAFALRAALMHGATPPAPGDPESSDAHGVRPLLERLSGGPWTADRKALVLWPRLYAHVKRIATVMARDHGPAAATAMFGFERPLQTEGPLLLKRTLDQAARARLAVAVADTRLPDDVLAGFPLVVCPTLEVLAADDMRKFLRYVQRGGFLAIGPRVPLLNEQMRSDDTLAAHFLDGLSEFSLDLMPCGDGGFFTLPGVISLETVQALMFESGLAKGFAASSPFVDLAVHRSPTGRRLLFAANTTTSSVATTLAGEPFRTLTEVGGSRMWHDASQGPLTLPPCSVTAFDVA
;
A
#
# COMPACT_ATOMS: atom_id res chain seq x y z
N MET A 1 19.85 31.61 3.22
CA MET A 1 19.23 31.11 1.98
C MET A 1 20.29 31.12 0.89
N HIS A 2 20.86 29.97 0.56
CA HIS A 2 21.66 29.84 -0.66
C HIS A 2 20.67 29.62 -1.81
N ASN A 3 20.54 30.63 -2.66
CA ASN A 3 19.85 30.50 -3.93
C ASN A 3 20.66 29.50 -4.76
N VAL A 4 20.21 28.25 -4.83
CA VAL A 4 20.82 27.26 -5.72
C VAL A 4 20.42 27.68 -7.12
N ALA A 5 21.27 28.46 -7.79
CA ALA A 5 21.10 28.76 -9.21
C ALA A 5 20.99 27.42 -9.94
N HIS A 6 19.79 27.08 -10.40
CA HIS A 6 19.60 25.93 -11.26
C HIS A 6 20.24 26.27 -12.59
N ASP A 7 21.42 25.68 -12.86
CA ASP A 7 22.11 25.78 -14.15
C ASP A 7 21.12 25.42 -15.27
N ASP A 8 21.10 26.16 -16.37
CA ASP A 8 20.15 25.97 -17.49
C ASP A 8 20.15 24.51 -17.98
N ASN A 9 21.29 23.83 -17.87
CA ASN A 9 21.45 22.41 -18.19
C ASN A 9 20.57 21.47 -17.33
N SER A 10 20.23 21.86 -16.11
CA SER A 10 19.40 21.04 -15.20
C SER A 10 17.90 21.05 -15.54
N THR A 11 17.44 22.05 -16.32
CA THR A 11 16.01 22.22 -16.65
C THR A 11 15.61 21.59 -17.99
N ALA A 12 16.57 21.40 -18.91
CA ALA A 12 16.30 20.85 -20.23
C ALA A 12 15.62 19.46 -20.21
N PRO A 13 16.00 18.51 -19.32
CA PRO A 13 15.28 17.24 -19.19
C PRO A 13 13.80 17.40 -18.81
N PHE A 14 13.48 18.30 -17.89
CA PHE A 14 12.11 18.57 -17.46
C PHE A 14 11.26 19.18 -18.59
N ARG A 15 11.82 20.13 -19.35
CA ARG A 15 11.14 20.73 -20.52
C ARG A 15 10.83 19.70 -21.60
N ARG A 16 11.78 18.78 -21.88
CA ARG A 16 11.53 17.66 -22.80
C ARG A 16 10.42 16.74 -22.30
N TRP A 17 10.38 16.46 -21.00
CA TRP A 17 9.31 15.68 -20.40
C TRP A 17 7.95 16.38 -20.53
N LEU A 18 7.87 17.70 -20.29
CA LEU A 18 6.66 18.49 -20.52
C LEU A 18 6.20 18.44 -21.98
N ALA A 19 7.13 18.56 -22.93
CA ALA A 19 6.83 18.47 -24.36
C ALA A 19 6.32 17.09 -24.79
N ALA A 20 6.74 16.02 -24.11
CA ALA A 20 6.21 14.68 -24.32
C ALA A 20 4.82 14.48 -23.67
N ARG A 21 4.59 15.10 -22.50
CA ARG A 21 3.34 15.00 -21.74
C ARG A 21 2.20 15.83 -22.34
N TYR A 22 2.52 17.00 -22.89
CA TYR A 22 1.53 17.95 -23.42
C TYR A 22 1.62 18.04 -24.94
N PRO A 23 0.49 17.97 -25.67
CA PRO A 23 0.51 18.01 -27.14
C PRO A 23 0.94 19.37 -27.71
N SER A 24 0.90 20.44 -26.92
CA SER A 24 1.36 21.78 -27.31
C SER A 24 1.62 22.68 -26.10
N VAL A 25 2.37 23.76 -26.31
CA VAL A 25 2.56 24.81 -25.28
C VAL A 25 1.23 25.48 -24.89
N ALA A 26 0.27 25.57 -25.81
CA ALA A 26 -1.07 26.08 -25.50
C ALA A 26 -1.82 25.16 -24.51
N ALA A 27 -1.67 23.84 -24.62
CA ALA A 27 -2.22 22.89 -23.66
C ALA A 27 -1.56 23.06 -22.28
N LEU A 28 -0.23 23.17 -22.22
CA LEU A 28 0.51 23.45 -20.98
C LEU A 28 0.05 24.77 -20.34
N ASN A 29 -0.01 25.85 -21.11
CA ASN A 29 -0.48 27.17 -20.66
C ASN A 29 -1.90 27.10 -20.09
N GLY A 30 -2.79 26.32 -20.72
CA GLY A 30 -4.15 26.12 -20.23
C GLY A 30 -4.24 25.30 -18.93
N VAL A 31 -3.24 24.47 -18.60
CA VAL A 31 -3.20 23.70 -17.35
C VAL A 31 -2.51 24.50 -16.25
N TRP A 32 -1.34 25.05 -16.53
CA TRP A 32 -0.53 25.81 -15.58
C TRP A 32 -1.03 27.25 -15.37
N ARG A 33 -1.95 27.72 -16.22
CA ARG A 33 -2.46 29.11 -16.25
C ARG A 33 -1.35 30.14 -16.40
N GLN A 34 -0.41 29.82 -17.28
CA GLN A 34 0.75 30.63 -17.64
C GLN A 34 0.71 30.97 -19.14
N GLN A 35 1.63 31.83 -19.58
CA GLN A 35 1.74 32.27 -20.98
C GLN A 35 3.18 32.05 -21.50
N PHE A 36 3.59 30.80 -21.61
CA PHE A 36 4.85 30.42 -22.26
C PHE A 36 4.73 30.57 -23.79
N ALA A 37 5.75 31.11 -24.45
CA ALA A 37 5.80 31.17 -25.91
C ALA A 37 6.28 29.83 -26.50
N SER A 38 7.07 29.08 -25.75
CA SER A 38 7.59 27.75 -26.08
C SER A 38 7.74 26.90 -24.80
N PHE A 39 8.01 25.60 -24.96
CA PHE A 39 8.38 24.75 -23.80
C PHE A 39 9.71 25.17 -23.16
N ASP A 40 10.58 25.87 -23.89
CA ASP A 40 11.86 26.35 -23.37
C ASP A 40 11.70 27.49 -22.36
N ASP A 41 10.57 28.20 -22.39
CA ASP A 41 10.26 29.25 -21.41
C ASP A 41 9.76 28.69 -20.08
N ALA A 42 9.39 27.41 -20.03
CA ALA A 42 8.92 26.78 -18.80
C ALA A 42 10.10 26.51 -17.85
N SER A 43 10.02 27.04 -16.63
CA SER A 43 10.96 26.73 -15.55
C SER A 43 10.43 25.60 -14.66
N VAL A 44 11.33 24.92 -13.94
CA VAL A 44 10.94 23.97 -12.89
C VAL A 44 10.30 24.79 -11.76
N PRO A 45 9.02 24.57 -11.44
CA PRO A 45 8.37 25.36 -10.40
C PRO A 45 9.03 25.04 -9.05
N GLU A 46 9.46 26.07 -8.33
CA GLU A 46 9.90 25.89 -6.94
C GLU A 46 8.72 25.38 -6.12
N LEU A 47 8.95 24.46 -5.18
CA LEU A 47 7.92 23.98 -4.25
C LEU A 47 7.66 25.07 -3.19
N THR A 48 7.11 26.20 -3.63
CA THR A 48 6.72 27.34 -2.79
C THR A 48 5.22 27.31 -2.54
N LEU A 49 4.73 28.29 -1.78
CA LEU A 49 3.35 28.38 -1.33
C LEU A 49 2.36 28.47 -2.51
N ALA A 50 1.89 27.33 -3.01
CA ALA A 50 0.69 27.26 -3.84
C ALA A 50 -0.53 27.54 -2.96
N ALA A 51 -0.81 28.82 -2.69
CA ALA A 51 -1.96 29.19 -1.86
C ALA A 51 -3.30 28.77 -2.49
N ALA A 52 -3.32 28.57 -3.81
CA ALA A 52 -4.51 28.25 -4.59
C ALA A 52 -4.42 26.88 -5.25
N ARG A 53 -5.56 26.18 -5.31
CA ARG A 53 -5.77 24.94 -6.07
C ARG A 53 -5.21 25.03 -7.48
N ASP A 54 -5.38 26.18 -8.09
CA ASP A 54 -5.07 26.44 -9.49
C ASP A 54 -3.56 26.50 -9.78
N ALA A 55 -2.72 26.64 -8.75
CA ALA A 55 -1.27 26.57 -8.88
C ALA A 55 -0.72 25.14 -8.75
N LEU A 56 -1.50 24.20 -8.18
CA LEU A 56 -1.07 22.82 -7.96
C LEU A 56 -0.57 22.10 -9.22
N PRO A 57 -1.20 22.22 -10.41
CA PRO A 57 -0.80 21.42 -11.57
C PRO A 57 0.68 21.53 -11.92
N ALA A 58 1.28 22.72 -11.81
CA ALA A 58 2.70 22.91 -12.09
C ALA A 58 3.60 22.13 -11.10
N HIS A 59 3.28 22.22 -9.80
CA HIS A 59 4.03 21.49 -8.77
C HIS A 59 3.82 19.98 -8.85
N LEU A 60 2.60 19.54 -9.20
CA LEU A 60 2.30 18.12 -9.41
C LEU A 60 3.04 17.56 -10.63
N ASP A 61 3.15 18.31 -11.72
CA ASP A 61 3.95 17.91 -12.89
C ASP A 61 5.43 17.80 -12.54
N ARG A 62 5.98 18.72 -11.74
CA ARG A 62 7.35 18.60 -11.23
C ARG A 62 7.54 17.30 -10.45
N LEU A 63 6.64 16.99 -9.52
CA LEU A 63 6.74 15.77 -8.70
C LEU A 63 6.54 14.50 -9.54
N ALA A 64 5.65 14.53 -10.52
CA ALA A 64 5.47 13.43 -11.46
C ALA A 64 6.71 13.21 -12.34
N TYR A 65 7.42 14.27 -12.71
CA TYR A 65 8.71 14.18 -13.40
C TYR A 65 9.80 13.60 -12.50
N GLU A 66 9.89 14.06 -11.24
CA GLU A 66 10.83 13.50 -10.25
C GLU A 66 10.59 11.99 -10.07
N ASP A 67 9.34 11.55 -9.92
CA ASP A 67 8.99 10.13 -9.86
C ASP A 67 9.40 9.35 -11.13
N ALA A 68 9.19 9.95 -12.31
CA ALA A 68 9.49 9.30 -13.59
C ALA A 68 10.99 9.20 -13.88
N THR A 69 11.81 9.96 -13.15
CA THR A 69 13.28 10.01 -13.32
C THR A 69 14.03 9.48 -12.11
N ALA A 70 13.34 9.14 -11.02
CA ALA A 70 13.93 8.53 -9.84
C ALA A 70 14.59 7.19 -10.19
N PRO A 71 15.84 6.94 -9.76
CA PRO A 71 16.56 5.70 -10.05
C PRO A 71 15.95 4.48 -9.35
N ASP A 72 15.21 4.68 -8.24
CA ASP A 72 14.51 3.63 -7.52
C ASP A 72 13.12 4.11 -7.05
N PRO A 73 12.02 3.60 -7.63
CA PRO A 73 10.66 3.98 -7.24
C PRO A 73 10.25 3.43 -5.85
N ALA A 74 11.01 2.49 -5.28
CA ALA A 74 10.71 1.90 -3.98
C ALA A 74 11.01 2.83 -2.79
N GLU A 75 12.06 3.67 -2.91
CA GLU A 75 12.45 4.62 -1.86
C GLU A 75 11.32 5.63 -1.56
N THR A 76 10.54 5.99 -2.58
CA THR A 76 9.45 6.96 -2.45
C THR A 76 8.26 6.41 -1.67
N VAL A 77 7.98 5.10 -1.73
CA VAL A 77 6.74 4.53 -1.15
C VAL A 77 6.83 4.46 0.39
N LEU A 78 8.00 4.09 0.92
CA LEU A 78 8.24 3.91 2.35
C LEU A 78 8.12 5.23 3.14
N ASP A 79 8.54 6.34 2.55
CA ASP A 79 8.40 7.68 3.15
C ASP A 79 6.94 8.08 3.41
N TYR A 80 5.99 7.53 2.64
CA TYR A 80 4.58 7.90 2.78
C TYR A 80 3.87 7.11 3.87
N VAL A 81 4.16 5.82 4.01
CA VAL A 81 3.48 4.95 4.98
C VAL A 81 4.21 4.93 6.32
N GLY A 82 5.53 5.15 6.34
CA GLY A 82 6.34 5.21 7.56
C GLY A 82 5.79 6.20 8.58
N ASP A 83 5.48 7.44 8.16
CA ASP A 83 4.94 8.49 9.02
C ASP A 83 3.51 8.22 9.53
N ALA A 84 2.70 7.47 8.76
CA ALA A 84 1.30 7.22 9.11
C ALA A 84 1.15 6.14 10.21
N VAL A 85 2.21 5.38 10.48
CA VAL A 85 2.20 4.22 11.38
C VAL A 85 3.01 4.47 12.67
N THR A 86 3.66 5.62 12.81
CA THR A 86 4.57 5.91 13.94
C THR A 86 3.91 6.34 15.26
N ASP A 87 2.58 6.48 15.32
CA ASP A 87 1.90 7.09 16.46
C ASP A 87 1.25 6.09 17.43
N ASP A 88 1.87 4.94 17.69
CA ASP A 88 1.21 3.86 18.45
C ASP A 88 1.99 3.42 19.71
N ASP A 89 1.26 3.23 20.82
CA ASP A 89 1.66 2.66 22.13
C ASP A 89 2.13 1.18 22.04
N ARG A 90 2.53 0.73 20.85
CA ARG A 90 2.92 -0.66 20.56
C ARG A 90 4.28 -0.98 21.15
N SER A 91 4.47 -2.25 21.51
CA SER A 91 5.81 -2.74 21.86
C SER A 91 6.78 -2.57 20.69
N PRO A 92 8.10 -2.39 20.93
CA PRO A 92 9.09 -2.28 19.86
C PRO A 92 9.04 -3.42 18.83
N ALA A 93 8.76 -4.65 19.28
CA ALA A 93 8.63 -5.81 18.41
C ALA A 93 7.39 -5.74 17.49
N ALA A 94 6.26 -5.26 18.01
CA ALA A 94 5.08 -5.03 17.20
C ALA A 94 5.32 -3.89 16.19
N ALA A 95 5.95 -2.80 16.61
CA ALA A 95 6.31 -1.70 15.72
C ALA A 95 7.21 -2.18 14.56
N LEU A 96 8.25 -2.96 14.87
CA LEU A 96 9.11 -3.55 13.85
C LEU A 96 8.37 -4.50 12.92
N TYR A 97 7.54 -5.40 13.46
CA TYR A 97 6.73 -6.31 12.64
C TYR A 97 5.89 -5.54 11.61
N TRP A 98 5.25 -4.46 12.05
CA TRP A 98 4.46 -3.61 11.19
C TRP A 98 5.29 -2.92 10.12
N ARG A 99 6.49 -2.42 10.45
CA ARG A 99 7.41 -1.85 9.46
C ARG A 99 7.84 -2.88 8.41
N ILE A 100 8.22 -4.09 8.84
CA ILE A 100 8.60 -5.18 7.93
C ILE A 100 7.43 -5.58 7.04
N ARG A 101 6.22 -5.70 7.62
CA ARG A 101 4.99 -6.00 6.89
C ARG A 101 4.70 -4.96 5.81
N THR A 102 4.82 -3.69 6.15
CA THR A 102 4.63 -2.57 5.21
C THR A 102 5.69 -2.62 4.11
N ALA A 103 6.98 -2.66 4.47
CA ALA A 103 8.09 -2.67 3.53
C ALA A 103 8.02 -3.86 2.55
N ALA A 104 7.78 -5.08 3.06
CA ALA A 104 7.65 -6.27 2.21
C ALA A 104 6.48 -6.20 1.22
N ARG A 105 5.37 -5.54 1.60
CA ARG A 105 4.20 -5.40 0.72
C ARG A 105 4.48 -4.41 -0.40
N GLU A 106 5.08 -3.27 -0.08
CA GLU A 106 5.39 -2.19 -1.01
C GLU A 106 6.50 -2.57 -1.99
N LEU A 107 7.62 -3.06 -1.46
CA LEU A 107 8.78 -3.49 -2.28
C LEU A 107 8.37 -4.55 -3.29
N ARG A 108 7.52 -5.51 -2.90
CA ARG A 108 6.98 -6.50 -3.85
C ARG A 108 6.06 -5.88 -4.90
N ALA A 109 5.20 -4.94 -4.53
CA ALA A 109 4.34 -4.24 -5.48
C ALA A 109 5.16 -3.44 -6.51
N ALA A 110 6.31 -2.93 -6.09
CA ALA A 110 7.26 -2.24 -6.96
C ALA A 110 8.18 -3.18 -7.78
N GLY A 111 8.07 -4.51 -7.61
CA GLY A 111 8.90 -5.48 -8.34
C GLY A 111 10.27 -5.78 -7.69
N TYR A 112 10.50 -5.32 -6.45
CA TYR A 112 11.74 -5.51 -5.67
C TYR A 112 11.53 -6.42 -4.44
N PRO A 113 11.00 -7.65 -4.57
CA PRO A 113 10.53 -8.41 -3.42
C PRO A 113 11.64 -9.04 -2.57
N THR A 114 12.93 -8.73 -2.74
CA THR A 114 13.97 -9.52 -2.03
C THR A 114 13.95 -9.22 -0.54
N THR A 115 14.20 -10.25 0.25
CA THR A 115 14.33 -10.14 1.70
C THR A 115 15.41 -9.11 2.10
N GLU A 116 16.47 -8.99 1.30
CA GLU A 116 17.56 -8.03 1.51
C GLU A 116 17.05 -6.58 1.51
N TYR A 117 16.24 -6.19 0.52
CA TYR A 117 15.66 -4.83 0.49
C TYR A 117 14.72 -4.57 1.67
N VAL A 118 13.90 -5.57 2.03
CA VAL A 118 12.98 -5.44 3.18
C VAL A 118 13.75 -5.25 4.47
N LEU A 119 14.81 -6.03 4.70
CA LEU A 119 15.62 -5.94 5.91
C LEU A 119 16.48 -4.67 5.92
N ALA A 120 17.02 -4.23 4.77
CA ALA A 120 17.72 -2.96 4.65
C ALA A 120 16.83 -1.78 5.01
N ALA A 121 15.56 -1.79 4.55
CA ALA A 121 14.58 -0.76 4.85
C ALA A 121 14.25 -0.63 6.36
N VAL A 122 14.50 -1.69 7.15
CA VAL A 122 14.27 -1.68 8.60
C VAL A 122 15.55 -1.87 9.43
N ALA A 123 16.72 -1.79 8.80
CA ALA A 123 18.00 -2.14 9.42
C ALA A 123 18.28 -1.33 10.68
N ALA A 124 18.00 -0.02 10.64
CA ALA A 124 18.17 0.87 11.80
C ALA A 124 17.32 0.48 13.02
N ASP A 125 16.21 -0.23 12.83
CA ASP A 125 15.38 -0.74 13.93
C ASP A 125 15.84 -2.13 14.40
N ILE A 126 16.38 -2.96 13.49
CA ILE A 126 17.00 -4.24 13.82
C ILE A 126 18.25 -4.02 14.68
N ASP A 127 19.09 -3.04 14.33
CA ASP A 127 20.33 -2.73 15.04
C ASP A 127 20.10 -2.33 16.50
N ARG A 128 18.93 -1.77 16.82
CA ARG A 128 18.56 -1.43 18.20
C ARG A 128 18.22 -2.67 19.07
N HIS A 129 18.02 -3.84 18.47
CA HIS A 129 17.49 -5.04 19.14
C HIS A 129 18.03 -6.38 18.56
N PRO A 130 19.35 -6.61 18.53
CA PRO A 130 19.98 -7.62 17.66
C PRO A 130 19.59 -9.10 17.93
N GLU A 131 19.46 -9.53 19.18
CA GLU A 131 19.44 -10.98 19.51
C GLU A 131 18.09 -11.68 19.36
N ALA A 132 16.97 -10.93 19.39
CA ALA A 132 15.62 -11.49 19.27
C ALA A 132 14.93 -11.17 17.94
N ILE A 133 15.53 -10.29 17.14
CA ILE A 133 14.84 -9.67 16.01
C ILE A 133 15.26 -10.24 14.66
N GLY A 134 16.49 -10.68 14.44
CA GLY A 134 16.93 -11.15 13.11
C GLY A 134 16.06 -12.28 12.54
N ALA A 135 15.85 -13.34 13.33
CA ALA A 135 15.01 -14.47 12.94
C ALA A 135 13.54 -14.08 12.75
N PHE A 136 13.01 -13.26 13.66
CA PHE A 136 11.63 -12.75 13.59
C PHE A 136 11.42 -11.88 12.36
N ALA A 137 12.36 -10.98 12.07
CA ALA A 137 12.33 -10.05 10.97
C ALA A 137 12.39 -10.77 9.62
N LEU A 138 13.33 -11.71 9.48
CA LEU A 138 13.45 -12.54 8.29
C LEU A 138 12.17 -13.34 8.03
N ARG A 139 11.65 -14.04 9.04
CA ARG A 139 10.42 -14.83 8.88
C ARG A 139 9.19 -13.94 8.64
N ALA A 140 9.13 -12.75 9.22
CA ALA A 140 8.08 -11.77 8.94
C ALA A 140 8.17 -11.24 7.51
N ALA A 141 9.37 -10.98 7.00
CA ALA A 141 9.58 -10.58 5.60
C ALA A 141 9.09 -11.68 4.65
N LEU A 142 9.49 -12.94 4.89
CA LEU A 142 9.03 -14.10 4.13
C LEU A 142 7.51 -14.27 4.22
N MET A 143 6.93 -14.15 5.42
CA MET A 143 5.48 -14.20 5.65
C MET A 143 4.73 -13.18 4.80
N HIS A 144 5.28 -11.97 4.61
CA HIS A 144 4.64 -10.91 3.81
C HIS A 144 5.01 -10.94 2.33
N GLY A 145 5.71 -12.00 1.91
CA GLY A 145 5.94 -12.33 0.52
C GLY A 145 7.29 -11.89 -0.03
N ALA A 146 8.26 -11.59 0.83
CA ALA A 146 9.63 -11.40 0.40
C ALA A 146 10.18 -12.69 -0.21
N THR A 147 10.98 -12.55 -1.27
CA THR A 147 11.67 -13.65 -1.92
C THR A 147 12.83 -14.09 -1.02
N PRO A 148 12.97 -15.40 -0.76
CA PRO A 148 14.10 -15.90 0.01
C PRO A 148 15.43 -15.51 -0.65
N PRO A 149 16.50 -15.30 0.14
CA PRO A 149 17.83 -15.08 -0.41
C PRO A 149 18.24 -16.25 -1.33
N ALA A 150 19.08 -15.96 -2.32
CA ALA A 150 19.55 -16.97 -3.26
C ALA A 150 20.25 -18.13 -2.51
N PRO A 151 20.01 -19.39 -2.89
CA PRO A 151 20.66 -20.53 -2.26
C PRO A 151 22.17 -20.46 -2.54
N GLY A 152 22.97 -20.15 -1.51
CA GLY A 152 24.42 -20.01 -1.67
C GLY A 152 25.12 -19.17 -0.61
N ASP A 153 24.38 -18.47 0.26
CA ASP A 153 24.95 -17.77 1.42
C ASP A 153 24.80 -18.63 2.70
N PRO A 154 25.80 -19.47 3.03
CA PRO A 154 25.69 -20.43 4.13
C PRO A 154 25.61 -19.75 5.51
N GLU A 155 26.18 -18.56 5.68
CA GLU A 155 26.18 -17.86 6.97
C GLU A 155 24.79 -17.34 7.34
N SER A 156 23.95 -17.00 6.36
CA SER A 156 22.58 -16.52 6.61
C SER A 156 21.54 -17.62 6.87
N SER A 157 21.77 -18.85 6.40
CA SER A 157 20.73 -19.88 6.29
C SER A 157 20.50 -20.71 7.57
N ASP A 158 21.55 -20.96 8.36
CA ASP A 158 21.47 -21.80 9.57
C ASP A 158 21.41 -20.99 10.87
N ALA A 159 21.85 -19.73 10.87
CA ALA A 159 21.98 -18.90 12.08
C ALA A 159 20.67 -18.72 12.88
N HIS A 160 19.51 -18.98 12.27
CA HIS A 160 18.20 -18.70 12.84
C HIS A 160 17.18 -19.84 12.71
N GLY A 161 17.63 -21.06 12.39
CA GLY A 161 16.72 -22.21 12.20
C GLY A 161 15.67 -21.96 11.10
N VAL A 162 16.02 -21.14 10.11
CA VAL A 162 15.15 -20.79 8.96
C VAL A 162 15.39 -21.71 7.76
N ARG A 163 16.48 -22.48 7.75
CA ARG A 163 16.80 -23.42 6.67
C ARG A 163 15.63 -24.32 6.24
N PRO A 164 14.87 -24.98 7.15
CA PRO A 164 13.74 -25.80 6.73
C PRO A 164 12.64 -25.01 6.00
N LEU A 165 12.45 -23.75 6.37
CA LEU A 165 11.51 -22.85 5.71
C LEU A 165 12.05 -22.40 4.33
N LEU A 166 13.33 -22.06 4.23
CA LEU A 166 13.95 -21.68 2.96
C LEU A 166 13.94 -22.85 1.96
N GLU A 167 14.27 -24.07 2.40
CA GLU A 167 14.15 -25.30 1.62
C GLU A 167 12.70 -25.56 1.16
N ARG A 168 11.72 -25.24 2.01
CA ARG A 168 10.30 -25.33 1.65
C ARG A 168 9.92 -24.32 0.57
N LEU A 169 10.47 -23.10 0.66
CA LEU A 169 10.20 -22.00 -0.26
C LEU A 169 10.96 -22.09 -1.59
N SER A 170 12.06 -22.85 -1.67
CA SER A 170 12.90 -22.95 -2.87
C SER A 170 12.25 -23.70 -4.05
N GLY A 171 11.13 -24.41 -3.80
CA GLY A 171 10.42 -25.20 -4.81
C GLY A 171 9.61 -24.41 -5.86
N GLY A 172 9.73 -23.08 -5.91
CA GLY A 172 9.06 -22.21 -6.89
C GLY A 172 8.50 -20.92 -6.27
N PRO A 173 7.95 -19.99 -7.08
CA PRO A 173 7.44 -18.73 -6.58
C PRO A 173 6.19 -18.97 -5.71
N TRP A 174 6.33 -18.75 -4.41
CA TRP A 174 5.18 -18.75 -3.51
C TRP A 174 4.44 -17.41 -3.61
N THR A 175 3.13 -17.51 -3.80
CA THR A 175 2.25 -16.34 -3.84
C THR A 175 1.48 -16.26 -2.53
N ALA A 176 1.67 -15.16 -1.79
CA ALA A 176 0.80 -14.86 -0.66
C ALA A 176 -0.64 -14.76 -1.18
N ASP A 177 -1.56 -15.47 -0.53
CA ASP A 177 -3.01 -15.46 -0.77
C ASP A 177 -3.55 -14.10 -0.35
N ARG A 178 -3.40 -13.12 -1.26
CA ARG A 178 -3.83 -11.74 -1.07
C ARG A 178 -5.19 -11.61 -1.71
N LYS A 179 -6.18 -11.36 -0.86
CA LYS A 179 -7.58 -11.31 -1.27
C LYS A 179 -8.00 -9.90 -1.66
N ALA A 180 -7.35 -8.90 -1.11
CA ALA A 180 -7.62 -7.51 -1.45
C ALA A 180 -6.34 -6.70 -1.59
N LEU A 181 -6.46 -5.58 -2.29
CA LEU A 181 -5.42 -4.58 -2.47
C LEU A 181 -5.93 -3.23 -1.96
N VAL A 182 -5.21 -2.59 -1.05
CA VAL A 182 -5.49 -1.23 -0.60
C VAL A 182 -4.53 -0.28 -1.31
N LEU A 183 -5.07 0.68 -2.05
CA LEU A 183 -4.30 1.63 -2.86
C LEU A 183 -4.24 3.01 -2.22
N TRP A 184 -3.03 3.57 -2.18
CA TRP A 184 -2.77 4.96 -1.84
C TRP A 184 -2.76 5.85 -3.10
N PRO A 185 -3.65 6.86 -3.22
CA PRO A 185 -3.60 7.80 -4.33
C PRO A 185 -2.27 8.54 -4.38
N ARG A 186 -1.49 8.37 -5.45
CA ARG A 186 -0.17 9.02 -5.59
C ARG A 186 -0.25 10.54 -5.46
N LEU A 187 -1.31 11.16 -5.96
CA LEU A 187 -1.50 12.60 -5.84
C LEU A 187 -1.53 13.08 -4.39
N TYR A 188 -1.95 12.25 -3.42
CA TYR A 188 -2.00 12.68 -2.02
C TYR A 188 -0.60 12.69 -1.40
N ALA A 189 0.24 11.75 -1.82
CA ALA A 189 1.68 11.77 -1.53
C ALA A 189 2.34 13.05 -2.07
N HIS A 190 2.01 13.45 -3.30
CA HIS A 190 2.53 14.69 -3.90
C HIS A 190 2.05 15.94 -3.16
N VAL A 191 0.74 16.03 -2.85
CA VAL A 191 0.18 17.16 -2.08
C VAL A 191 0.77 17.20 -0.66
N LYS A 192 0.98 16.05 -0.01
CA LYS A 192 1.68 15.98 1.29
C LYS A 192 3.09 16.54 1.18
N ARG A 193 3.86 16.17 0.15
CA ARG A 193 5.22 16.67 -0.05
C ARG A 193 5.26 18.19 -0.26
N ILE A 194 4.32 18.74 -1.04
CA ILE A 194 4.16 20.20 -1.20
C ILE A 194 3.87 20.85 0.16
N ALA A 195 2.91 20.32 0.92
CA ALA A 195 2.53 20.85 2.22
C ALA A 195 3.68 20.78 3.25
N THR A 196 4.50 19.72 3.24
CA THR A 196 5.68 19.59 4.11
C THR A 196 6.73 20.66 3.82
N VAL A 197 7.03 20.93 2.55
CA VAL A 197 7.98 21.99 2.18
C VAL A 197 7.43 23.35 2.61
N MET A 198 6.14 23.60 2.38
CA MET A 198 5.49 24.83 2.83
C MET A 198 5.49 24.98 4.35
N ALA A 199 5.29 23.90 5.10
CA ALA A 199 5.30 23.93 6.56
C ALA A 199 6.68 24.28 7.13
N ARG A 200 7.75 23.85 6.46
CA ARG A 200 9.12 24.22 6.83
C ARG A 200 9.37 25.72 6.63
N ASP A 201 8.87 26.28 5.53
CA ASP A 201 9.19 27.65 5.12
C ASP A 201 8.21 28.69 5.71
N HIS A 202 6.98 28.28 6.05
CA HIS A 202 5.89 29.16 6.49
C HIS A 202 5.22 28.73 7.81
N GLY A 203 5.75 27.70 8.48
CA GLY A 203 5.26 27.22 9.77
C GLY A 203 4.15 26.15 9.68
N PRO A 204 3.79 25.52 10.80
CA PRO A 204 2.98 24.31 10.84
C PRO A 204 1.55 24.49 10.31
N ALA A 205 0.99 25.71 10.33
CA ALA A 205 -0.34 25.98 9.77
C ALA A 205 -0.40 25.73 8.24
N ALA A 206 0.72 25.82 7.53
CA ALA A 206 0.76 25.51 6.10
C ALA A 206 0.66 23.99 5.83
N ALA A 207 0.98 23.14 6.81
CA ALA A 207 0.81 21.68 6.69
C ALA A 207 -0.66 21.26 6.59
N THR A 208 -1.59 22.08 7.08
CA THR A 208 -3.04 21.81 7.08
C THR A 208 -3.79 22.66 6.05
N ALA A 209 -3.07 23.28 5.10
CA ALA A 209 -3.68 24.08 4.04
C ALA A 209 -4.62 23.24 3.17
N MET A 210 -5.78 23.81 2.83
CA MET A 210 -6.80 23.09 2.07
C MET A 210 -6.50 22.99 0.57
N PHE A 211 -5.63 23.86 0.05
CA PHE A 211 -5.38 24.02 -1.40
C PHE A 211 -6.67 24.14 -2.24
N GLY A 212 -7.73 24.72 -1.68
CA GLY A 212 -9.03 24.85 -2.34
C GLY A 212 -9.84 23.56 -2.49
N PHE A 213 -9.45 22.48 -1.80
CA PHE A 213 -10.29 21.30 -1.57
C PHE A 213 -11.22 21.51 -0.38
N GLU A 214 -12.26 20.70 -0.25
CA GLU A 214 -13.15 20.73 0.92
C GLU A 214 -12.52 20.12 2.16
N ARG A 215 -11.51 19.25 1.97
CA ARG A 215 -10.73 18.63 3.05
C ARG A 215 -9.23 18.69 2.77
N PRO A 216 -8.37 18.82 3.80
CA PRO A 216 -6.93 18.86 3.61
C PRO A 216 -6.41 17.46 3.22
N LEU A 217 -6.21 17.23 1.92
CA LEU A 217 -5.87 15.92 1.36
C LEU A 217 -4.64 15.28 2.02
N GLN A 218 -3.64 16.10 2.34
CA GLN A 218 -2.38 15.69 2.94
C GLN A 218 -2.50 15.16 4.38
N THR A 219 -3.56 15.50 5.10
CA THR A 219 -3.81 14.99 6.46
C THR A 219 -4.96 13.98 6.48
N GLU A 220 -6.04 14.25 5.76
CA GLU A 220 -7.21 13.37 5.72
C GLU A 220 -6.95 12.09 4.92
N GLY A 221 -6.21 12.18 3.82
CA GLY A 221 -5.82 11.02 3.02
C GLY A 221 -5.11 9.97 3.87
N PRO A 222 -3.96 10.28 4.53
CA PRO A 222 -3.23 9.29 5.31
C PRO A 222 -4.07 8.70 6.45
N LEU A 223 -4.94 9.51 7.07
CA LEU A 223 -5.88 9.04 8.09
C LEU A 223 -6.90 8.04 7.54
N LEU A 224 -7.45 8.28 6.34
CA LEU A 224 -8.36 7.34 5.68
C LEU A 224 -7.67 6.03 5.32
N LEU A 225 -6.45 6.10 4.78
CA LEU A 225 -5.64 4.90 4.50
C LEU A 225 -5.40 4.11 5.80
N LYS A 226 -4.91 4.78 6.85
CA LYS A 226 -4.66 4.14 8.16
C LYS A 226 -5.92 3.47 8.70
N ARG A 227 -7.06 4.17 8.71
CA ARG A 227 -8.34 3.61 9.18
C ARG A 227 -8.76 2.38 8.36
N THR A 228 -8.61 2.44 7.03
CA THR A 228 -8.90 1.31 6.14
C THR A 228 -8.06 0.09 6.51
N LEU A 229 -6.75 0.28 6.69
CA LEU A 229 -5.81 -0.78 7.06
C LEU A 229 -6.09 -1.34 8.46
N ASP A 230 -6.38 -0.47 9.43
CA ASP A 230 -6.73 -0.87 10.80
C ASP A 230 -8.01 -1.73 10.82
N GLN A 231 -9.06 -1.32 10.07
CA GLN A 231 -10.29 -2.12 9.98
C GLN A 231 -10.08 -3.41 9.17
N ALA A 232 -9.29 -3.39 8.09
CA ALA A 232 -8.94 -4.59 7.35
C ALA A 232 -8.20 -5.61 8.22
N ALA A 233 -7.26 -5.14 9.05
CA ALA A 233 -6.57 -5.99 10.01
C ALA A 233 -7.55 -6.59 11.05
N ARG A 234 -8.47 -5.78 11.59
CA ARG A 234 -9.53 -6.26 12.52
C ARG A 234 -10.48 -7.26 11.86
N ALA A 235 -10.80 -7.06 10.59
CA ALA A 235 -11.60 -7.96 9.77
C ALA A 235 -10.85 -9.25 9.38
N ARG A 236 -9.53 -9.31 9.64
CA ARG A 236 -8.62 -10.37 9.20
C ARG A 236 -8.65 -10.55 7.69
N LEU A 237 -8.77 -9.45 6.98
CA LEU A 237 -8.66 -9.41 5.53
C LEU A 237 -7.18 -9.41 5.15
N ALA A 238 -6.76 -10.40 4.36
CA ALA A 238 -5.42 -10.44 3.78
C ALA A 238 -5.30 -9.37 2.68
N VAL A 239 -4.77 -8.20 3.07
CA VAL A 239 -4.57 -7.06 2.17
C VAL A 239 -3.12 -6.93 1.71
N ALA A 240 -2.91 -6.58 0.45
CA ALA A 240 -1.70 -5.92 -0.04
C ALA A 240 -1.86 -4.40 0.06
N VAL A 241 -0.75 -3.67 0.11
CA VAL A 241 -0.74 -2.21 0.08
C VAL A 241 0.18 -1.76 -1.04
N ALA A 242 -0.26 -0.80 -1.83
CA ALA A 242 0.53 -0.18 -2.89
C ALA A 242 -0.02 1.21 -3.19
N ASP A 243 0.60 1.92 -4.12
CA ASP A 243 0.03 3.15 -4.68
C ASP A 243 -0.65 2.91 -6.04
N THR A 244 -1.32 3.96 -6.53
CA THR A 244 -2.10 3.87 -7.76
C THR A 244 -1.26 3.67 -9.02
N ARG A 245 0.07 3.72 -9.00
CA ARG A 245 0.93 3.43 -10.17
C ARG A 245 0.93 1.97 -10.59
N LEU A 246 0.38 1.07 -9.76
CA LEU A 246 0.32 -0.35 -10.10
C LEU A 246 -0.25 -0.57 -11.50
N PRO A 247 0.36 -1.45 -12.33
CA PRO A 247 -0.12 -1.71 -13.67
C PRO A 247 -1.45 -2.51 -13.67
N ASP A 248 -2.20 -2.41 -14.77
CA ASP A 248 -3.54 -3.02 -14.93
C ASP A 248 -3.55 -4.54 -14.69
N ASP A 249 -2.52 -5.26 -15.14
CA ASP A 249 -2.40 -6.71 -15.00
C ASP A 249 -2.18 -7.15 -13.54
N VAL A 250 -1.46 -6.34 -12.76
CA VAL A 250 -1.31 -6.57 -11.33
C VAL A 250 -2.65 -6.37 -10.62
N LEU A 251 -3.42 -5.33 -10.97
CA LEU A 251 -4.75 -5.10 -10.38
C LEU A 251 -5.70 -6.27 -10.65
N ALA A 252 -5.67 -6.84 -11.87
CA ALA A 252 -6.50 -7.98 -12.24
C ALA A 252 -6.24 -9.25 -11.39
N GLY A 253 -5.10 -9.33 -10.70
CA GLY A 253 -4.80 -10.40 -9.75
C GLY A 253 -5.56 -10.30 -8.42
N PHE A 254 -6.28 -9.20 -8.17
CA PHE A 254 -7.04 -8.98 -6.95
C PHE A 254 -8.54 -8.93 -7.25
N PRO A 255 -9.38 -9.70 -6.55
CA PRO A 255 -10.84 -9.62 -6.71
C PRO A 255 -11.43 -8.35 -6.08
N LEU A 256 -10.76 -7.78 -5.06
CA LEU A 256 -11.17 -6.54 -4.41
C LEU A 256 -10.00 -5.55 -4.35
N VAL A 257 -10.23 -4.34 -4.86
CA VAL A 257 -9.36 -3.18 -4.69
C VAL A 257 -10.09 -2.15 -3.83
N VAL A 258 -9.42 -1.59 -2.85
CA VAL A 258 -9.93 -0.52 -1.97
C VAL A 258 -9.03 0.69 -2.16
N CYS A 259 -9.56 1.79 -2.67
CA CYS A 259 -8.83 3.04 -2.86
C CYS A 259 -9.53 4.15 -2.08
N PRO A 260 -9.09 4.45 -0.84
CA PRO A 260 -9.66 5.56 -0.09
C PRO A 260 -9.34 6.89 -0.78
N THR A 261 -10.38 7.63 -1.17
CA THR A 261 -10.28 8.86 -1.94
C THR A 261 -11.17 9.98 -1.39
N LEU A 262 -10.75 11.19 -1.72
CA LEU A 262 -11.43 12.46 -1.59
C LEU A 262 -11.71 12.99 -3.01
N GLU A 263 -11.41 14.26 -3.28
CA GLU A 263 -11.90 14.95 -4.49
C GLU A 263 -11.08 14.70 -5.77
N VAL A 264 -9.83 14.24 -5.64
CA VAL A 264 -8.87 14.17 -6.76
C VAL A 264 -8.22 12.79 -6.90
N LEU A 265 -8.02 12.36 -8.15
CA LEU A 265 -7.28 11.17 -8.55
C LEU A 265 -6.71 11.40 -9.96
N ALA A 266 -5.59 10.76 -10.35
CA ALA A 266 -5.05 10.99 -11.70
C ALA A 266 -6.00 10.46 -12.78
N ALA A 267 -6.09 11.14 -13.93
CA ALA A 267 -7.01 10.75 -15.00
C ALA A 267 -6.75 9.32 -15.54
N ASP A 268 -5.47 8.95 -15.65
CA ASP A 268 -5.08 7.61 -16.09
C ASP A 268 -5.46 6.54 -15.05
N ASP A 269 -5.38 6.86 -13.76
CA ASP A 269 -5.79 5.97 -12.67
C ASP A 269 -7.31 5.76 -12.67
N MET A 270 -8.10 6.82 -12.89
CA MET A 270 -9.55 6.72 -13.03
C MET A 270 -9.97 5.79 -14.18
N ARG A 271 -9.34 5.94 -15.36
CA ARG A 271 -9.62 5.05 -16.51
C ARG A 271 -9.15 3.62 -16.26
N LYS A 272 -8.01 3.43 -15.58
CA LYS A 272 -7.50 2.11 -15.19
C LYS A 272 -8.46 1.40 -14.24
N PHE A 273 -8.97 2.11 -13.25
CA PHE A 273 -9.95 1.59 -12.31
C PHE A 273 -11.26 1.20 -12.99
N LEU A 274 -11.75 2.02 -13.92
CA LEU A 274 -12.91 1.66 -14.73
C LEU A 274 -12.67 0.37 -15.52
N ARG A 275 -11.52 0.24 -16.21
CA ARG A 275 -11.18 -1.00 -16.94
C ARG A 275 -11.08 -2.21 -16.02
N TYR A 276 -10.49 -2.06 -14.84
CA TYR A 276 -10.38 -3.12 -13.85
C TYR A 276 -11.77 -3.63 -13.41
N VAL A 277 -12.69 -2.71 -13.09
CA VAL A 277 -14.06 -3.05 -12.71
C VAL A 277 -14.82 -3.71 -13.85
N GLN A 278 -14.75 -3.14 -15.06
CA GLN A 278 -15.41 -3.70 -16.25
C GLN A 278 -15.00 -5.14 -16.55
N ARG A 279 -13.79 -5.56 -16.16
CA ARG A 279 -13.23 -6.91 -16.35
C ARG A 279 -13.53 -7.87 -15.20
N GLY A 280 -14.42 -7.54 -14.27
CA GLY A 280 -14.83 -8.43 -13.17
C GLY A 280 -14.23 -8.09 -11.81
N GLY A 281 -13.43 -7.03 -11.72
CA GLY A 281 -12.91 -6.56 -10.44
C GLY A 281 -13.96 -5.82 -9.60
N PHE A 282 -13.82 -5.87 -8.28
CA PHE A 282 -14.57 -4.99 -7.38
C PHE A 282 -13.68 -3.85 -6.89
N LEU A 283 -14.17 -2.60 -6.98
CA LEU A 283 -13.46 -1.41 -6.50
C LEU A 283 -14.27 -0.68 -5.43
N ALA A 284 -13.76 -0.62 -4.21
CA ALA A 284 -14.27 0.25 -3.17
C ALA A 284 -13.52 1.59 -3.17
N ILE A 285 -14.25 2.70 -3.38
CA ILE A 285 -13.68 4.03 -3.52
C ILE A 285 -14.48 5.05 -2.70
N GLY A 286 -13.79 5.99 -2.05
CA GLY A 286 -14.45 7.00 -1.21
C GLY A 286 -13.68 7.38 0.07
N PRO A 287 -14.21 8.29 0.90
CA PRO A 287 -15.62 8.66 0.98
C PRO A 287 -16.14 9.63 -0.06
N ARG A 288 -15.28 10.19 -0.90
CA ARG A 288 -15.72 10.92 -2.09
C ARG A 288 -15.17 10.25 -3.32
N VAL A 289 -16.05 10.11 -4.32
CA VAL A 289 -15.62 9.72 -5.65
C VAL A 289 -14.86 10.89 -6.25
N PRO A 290 -13.64 10.66 -6.79
CA PRO A 290 -12.87 11.73 -7.42
C PRO A 290 -13.65 12.38 -8.55
N LEU A 291 -13.68 13.71 -8.56
CA LEU A 291 -14.27 14.54 -9.62
C LEU A 291 -13.23 15.40 -10.34
N LEU A 292 -12.01 15.45 -9.79
CA LEU A 292 -10.90 16.23 -10.32
C LEU A 292 -9.75 15.30 -10.72
N ASN A 293 -9.06 15.66 -11.80
CA ASN A 293 -7.80 15.05 -12.18
C ASN A 293 -6.57 15.81 -11.66
N GLU A 294 -5.36 15.32 -11.96
CA GLU A 294 -4.10 15.95 -11.53
C GLU A 294 -3.89 17.36 -12.12
N GLN A 295 -4.63 17.72 -13.15
CA GLN A 295 -4.64 19.06 -13.76
C GLN A 295 -5.66 20.00 -13.10
N MET A 296 -6.31 19.56 -12.01
CA MET A 296 -7.40 20.26 -11.32
C MET A 296 -8.59 20.58 -12.23
N ARG A 297 -8.82 19.74 -13.24
CA ARG A 297 -9.96 19.81 -14.16
C ARG A 297 -10.99 18.75 -13.80
N SER A 298 -12.26 19.03 -14.09
CA SER A 298 -13.34 18.07 -13.92
C SER A 298 -13.08 16.82 -14.76
N ASP A 299 -13.26 15.65 -14.16
CA ASP A 299 -13.17 14.35 -14.81
C ASP A 299 -14.21 13.43 -14.16
N ASP A 300 -15.26 13.11 -14.91
CA ASP A 300 -16.41 12.32 -14.45
C ASP A 300 -16.26 10.83 -14.76
N THR A 301 -15.07 10.37 -15.18
CA THR A 301 -14.81 8.98 -15.60
C THR A 301 -15.35 7.95 -14.60
N LEU A 302 -15.11 8.16 -13.30
CA LEU A 302 -15.67 7.29 -12.25
C LEU A 302 -17.06 7.76 -11.82
N ALA A 303 -17.23 9.06 -11.58
CA ALA A 303 -18.47 9.63 -11.05
C ALA A 303 -19.71 9.35 -11.90
N ALA A 304 -19.58 9.19 -13.21
CA ALA A 304 -20.67 8.82 -14.11
C ALA A 304 -21.33 7.46 -13.79
N HIS A 305 -20.66 6.62 -12.99
CA HIS A 305 -21.17 5.31 -12.54
C HIS A 305 -21.87 5.35 -11.18
N PHE A 306 -21.82 6.49 -10.50
CA PHE A 306 -22.49 6.71 -9.23
C PHE A 306 -23.74 7.54 -9.53
N LEU A 307 -24.92 7.09 -9.08
CA LEU A 307 -26.17 7.85 -9.22
C LEU A 307 -26.04 9.24 -8.55
N ASP A 308 -27.03 10.13 -8.71
CA ASP A 308 -27.05 11.49 -8.11
C ASP A 308 -26.74 11.53 -6.58
N GLY A 309 -26.74 10.38 -5.91
CA GLY A 309 -26.36 10.17 -4.51
C GLY A 309 -24.85 10.11 -4.23
N LEU A 310 -24.05 11.08 -4.68
CA LEU A 310 -22.69 11.29 -4.12
C LEU A 310 -22.72 11.74 -2.64
N SER A 311 -23.92 11.89 -2.04
CA SER A 311 -24.14 12.50 -0.74
C SER A 311 -24.44 11.52 0.41
N GLU A 312 -24.76 10.25 0.14
CA GLU A 312 -25.13 9.32 1.21
C GLU A 312 -24.00 8.33 1.52
N PHE A 313 -23.59 8.31 2.79
CA PHE A 313 -22.52 7.47 3.34
C PHE A 313 -22.92 5.99 3.46
N SER A 314 -23.69 5.45 2.51
CA SER A 314 -24.07 4.05 2.41
C SER A 314 -23.03 3.26 1.63
N LEU A 315 -22.87 1.99 1.99
CA LEU A 315 -22.11 1.03 1.21
C LEU A 315 -23.05 0.46 0.14
N ASP A 316 -23.04 1.06 -1.05
CA ASP A 316 -23.86 0.60 -2.16
C ASP A 316 -22.99 -0.08 -3.23
N LEU A 317 -23.47 -1.20 -3.75
CA LEU A 317 -22.85 -1.89 -4.88
C LEU A 317 -23.44 -1.36 -6.18
N MET A 318 -22.64 -0.70 -7.01
CA MET A 318 -23.01 -0.32 -8.37
C MET A 318 -22.40 -1.30 -9.38
N PRO A 319 -23.21 -2.13 -10.08
CA PRO A 319 -22.70 -3.01 -11.12
C PRO A 319 -22.07 -2.22 -12.27
N CYS A 320 -20.93 -2.69 -12.80
CA CYS A 320 -20.29 -2.11 -13.98
C CYS A 320 -19.50 -3.19 -14.75
N GLY A 321 -19.96 -3.52 -15.96
CA GLY A 321 -19.41 -4.64 -16.72
C GLY A 321 -19.60 -5.96 -15.96
N ASP A 322 -18.52 -6.73 -15.84
CA ASP A 322 -18.52 -8.01 -15.12
C ASP A 322 -18.27 -7.85 -13.60
N GLY A 323 -18.00 -6.63 -13.12
CA GLY A 323 -17.66 -6.32 -11.73
C GLY A 323 -18.57 -5.27 -11.10
N GLY A 324 -18.06 -4.54 -10.09
CA GLY A 324 -18.81 -3.46 -9.47
C GLY A 324 -17.99 -2.45 -8.66
N PHE A 325 -18.58 -1.29 -8.44
CA PHE A 325 -18.07 -0.25 -7.54
C PHE A 325 -18.75 -0.35 -6.17
N PHE A 326 -18.00 -0.03 -5.12
CA PHE A 326 -18.53 0.27 -3.79
C PHE A 326 -18.19 1.70 -3.39
N THR A 327 -19.12 2.41 -2.79
CA THR A 327 -18.86 3.68 -2.08
C THR A 327 -18.34 3.40 -0.68
N LEU A 328 -17.15 3.93 -0.34
CA LEU A 328 -16.67 3.88 1.03
C LEU A 328 -17.36 4.96 1.88
N PRO A 329 -17.78 4.67 3.12
CA PRO A 329 -18.28 5.69 4.03
C PRO A 329 -17.15 6.58 4.58
N GLY A 330 -17.49 7.77 5.08
CA GLY A 330 -16.53 8.69 5.73
C GLY A 330 -15.87 8.10 6.98
N VAL A 331 -16.55 7.13 7.59
CA VAL A 331 -16.05 6.34 8.72
C VAL A 331 -16.10 4.88 8.30
N ILE A 332 -14.94 4.32 7.98
CA ILE A 332 -14.81 2.89 7.66
C ILE A 332 -14.85 2.11 8.97
N SER A 333 -15.87 1.26 9.12
CA SER A 333 -16.04 0.38 10.28
C SER A 333 -15.60 -1.06 9.97
N LEU A 334 -15.58 -1.92 11.00
CA LEU A 334 -15.34 -3.35 10.83
C LEU A 334 -16.42 -3.99 9.95
N GLU A 335 -17.68 -3.62 10.17
CA GLU A 335 -18.85 -4.09 9.43
C GLU A 335 -18.75 -3.68 7.96
N THR A 336 -18.25 -2.47 7.68
CA THR A 336 -18.01 -1.99 6.31
C THR A 336 -17.06 -2.93 5.57
N VAL A 337 -15.92 -3.27 6.18
CA VAL A 337 -14.94 -4.18 5.55
C VAL A 337 -15.51 -5.58 5.40
N GLN A 338 -16.25 -6.08 6.40
CA GLN A 338 -16.89 -7.40 6.32
C GLN A 338 -17.94 -7.47 5.20
N ALA A 339 -18.71 -6.41 5.00
CA ALA A 339 -19.68 -6.30 3.91
C ALA A 339 -18.96 -6.25 2.55
N LEU A 340 -17.90 -5.45 2.41
CA LEU A 340 -17.05 -5.46 1.20
C LEU A 340 -16.54 -6.86 0.86
N MET A 341 -16.06 -7.61 1.86
CA MET A 341 -15.60 -8.98 1.68
C MET A 341 -16.73 -9.91 1.22
N PHE A 342 -17.91 -9.80 1.83
CA PHE A 342 -19.05 -10.64 1.49
C PHE A 342 -19.52 -10.38 0.05
N GLU A 343 -19.75 -9.11 -0.30
CA GLU A 343 -20.29 -8.72 -1.60
C GLU A 343 -19.29 -8.96 -2.75
N SER A 344 -17.98 -8.86 -2.50
CA SER A 344 -16.95 -9.22 -3.48
C SER A 344 -16.67 -10.72 -3.59
N GLY A 345 -17.43 -11.56 -2.88
CA GLY A 345 -17.25 -13.02 -2.89
C GLY A 345 -15.95 -13.49 -2.24
N LEU A 346 -15.30 -12.65 -1.42
CA LEU A 346 -14.09 -13.00 -0.72
C LEU A 346 -14.36 -14.00 0.40
N ALA A 347 -14.00 -15.25 0.18
CA ALA A 347 -14.00 -16.26 1.23
C ALA A 347 -13.10 -15.82 2.38
N LYS A 348 -13.53 -16.00 3.63
CA LYS A 348 -12.66 -15.80 4.80
C LYS A 348 -11.50 -16.78 4.71
N GLY A 349 -10.26 -16.27 4.79
CA GLY A 349 -9.08 -17.12 4.94
C GLY A 349 -9.02 -17.74 6.34
N PHE A 350 -7.87 -18.28 6.69
CA PHE A 350 -7.59 -18.62 8.08
C PHE A 350 -7.73 -17.37 8.98
N ALA A 351 -8.27 -17.58 10.17
CA ALA A 351 -8.51 -16.55 11.16
C ALA A 351 -8.10 -17.07 12.54
N ALA A 352 -7.22 -16.35 13.24
CA ALA A 352 -6.72 -16.72 14.57
C ALA A 352 -7.55 -16.05 15.67
N SER A 353 -8.19 -16.77 16.60
CA SER A 353 -9.08 -16.18 17.62
C SER A 353 -8.46 -15.04 18.42
N SER A 354 -7.15 -15.09 18.70
CA SER A 354 -6.41 -13.98 19.31
C SER A 354 -6.15 -12.83 18.32
N PRO A 355 -6.44 -11.56 18.69
CA PRO A 355 -6.14 -10.39 17.85
C PRO A 355 -4.64 -10.08 17.74
N PHE A 356 -3.81 -10.73 18.56
CA PHE A 356 -2.36 -10.56 18.58
C PHE A 356 -1.60 -11.52 17.65
N VAL A 357 -2.34 -12.36 16.92
CA VAL A 357 -1.78 -13.29 15.95
C VAL A 357 -2.18 -12.86 14.54
N ASP A 358 -1.18 -12.46 13.74
CA ASP A 358 -1.38 -12.20 12.31
C ASP A 358 -1.17 -13.50 11.53
N LEU A 359 -1.95 -13.69 10.46
CA LEU A 359 -1.89 -14.89 9.63
C LEU A 359 -1.65 -14.51 8.17
N ALA A 360 -0.88 -15.34 7.46
CA ALA A 360 -0.73 -15.24 6.01
C ALA A 360 -0.66 -16.64 5.41
N VAL A 361 -1.43 -16.89 4.35
CA VAL A 361 -1.34 -18.14 3.60
C VAL A 361 -0.54 -17.87 2.35
N HIS A 362 0.37 -18.79 2.00
CA HIS A 362 1.07 -18.80 0.74
C HIS A 362 0.66 -20.04 -0.04
N ARG A 363 0.55 -19.89 -1.36
CA ARG A 363 0.22 -20.97 -2.29
C ARG A 363 1.39 -21.17 -3.26
N SER A 364 1.77 -22.42 -3.49
CA SER A 364 2.71 -22.77 -4.55
C SER A 364 1.98 -22.95 -5.89
N PRO A 365 2.69 -22.92 -7.03
CA PRO A 365 2.11 -23.26 -8.34
C PRO A 365 1.57 -24.70 -8.40
N THR A 366 2.08 -25.59 -7.54
CA THR A 366 1.63 -26.99 -7.41
C THR A 366 0.41 -27.16 -6.49
N GLY A 367 -0.18 -26.06 -6.00
CA GLY A 367 -1.36 -26.07 -5.13
C GLY A 367 -1.06 -26.35 -3.66
N ARG A 368 0.21 -26.45 -3.26
CA ARG A 368 0.58 -26.60 -1.85
C ARG A 368 0.32 -25.31 -1.10
N ARG A 369 0.01 -25.42 0.18
CA ARG A 369 -0.34 -24.31 1.05
C ARG A 369 0.60 -24.24 2.24
N LEU A 370 1.03 -23.03 2.58
CA LEU A 370 1.85 -22.73 3.74
C LEU A 370 1.17 -21.63 4.56
N LEU A 371 0.80 -21.92 5.80
CA LEU A 371 0.22 -20.95 6.72
C LEU A 371 1.33 -20.40 7.61
N PHE A 372 1.55 -19.10 7.58
CA PHE A 372 2.34 -18.38 8.56
C PHE A 372 1.44 -17.86 9.67
N ALA A 373 1.89 -17.99 10.91
CA ALA A 373 1.28 -17.38 12.08
C ALA A 373 2.34 -16.59 12.86
N ALA A 374 2.11 -15.28 13.00
CA ALA A 374 3.01 -14.37 13.69
C ALA A 374 2.40 -13.92 15.02
N ASN A 375 3.11 -14.17 16.12
CA ASN A 375 2.83 -13.52 17.40
C ASN A 375 3.66 -12.25 17.52
N THR A 376 2.99 -11.10 17.54
CA THR A 376 3.65 -9.79 17.58
C THR A 376 3.87 -9.26 19.00
N THR A 377 3.52 -10.02 20.05
CA THR A 377 3.66 -9.60 21.45
C THR A 377 4.92 -10.18 22.07
N THR A 378 5.33 -9.60 23.20
CA THR A 378 6.46 -10.08 24.02
C THR A 378 6.07 -11.21 24.97
N SER A 379 4.85 -11.75 24.86
CA SER A 379 4.34 -12.86 25.67
C SER A 379 3.87 -13.99 24.77
N SER A 380 3.84 -15.23 25.29
CA SER A 380 3.24 -16.34 24.55
C SER A 380 1.74 -16.10 24.35
N VAL A 381 1.24 -16.42 23.16
CA VAL A 381 -0.17 -16.25 22.83
C VAL A 381 -0.77 -17.60 22.42
N ALA A 382 -1.84 -17.99 23.11
CA ALA A 382 -2.68 -19.12 22.73
C ALA A 382 -3.78 -18.63 21.77
N THR A 383 -3.99 -19.33 20.66
CA THR A 383 -5.00 -18.96 19.65
C THR A 383 -5.62 -20.20 19.00
N THR A 384 -6.86 -20.11 18.56
CA THR A 384 -7.52 -21.15 17.77
C THR A 384 -7.66 -20.68 16.33
N LEU A 385 -7.58 -21.60 15.36
CA LEU A 385 -7.70 -21.28 13.95
C LEU A 385 -9.11 -21.62 13.45
N ALA A 386 -9.72 -20.72 12.69
CA ALA A 386 -11.01 -20.89 12.03
C ALA A 386 -10.94 -20.41 10.56
N GLY A 387 -12.01 -20.62 9.80
CA GLY A 387 -12.11 -20.18 8.41
C GLY A 387 -11.94 -21.32 7.42
N GLU A 388 -10.82 -21.33 6.69
CA GLU A 388 -10.55 -22.34 5.66
C GLU A 388 -10.36 -23.73 6.29
N PRO A 389 -11.02 -24.79 5.75
CA PRO A 389 -10.84 -26.14 6.25
C PRO A 389 -9.44 -26.67 5.96
N PHE A 390 -8.89 -27.40 6.92
CA PHE A 390 -7.64 -28.13 6.82
C PHE A 390 -7.77 -29.48 7.53
N ARG A 391 -7.06 -30.49 7.04
CA ARG A 391 -6.96 -31.79 7.70
C ARG A 391 -5.85 -31.77 8.74
N THR A 392 -4.68 -31.27 8.35
CA THR A 392 -3.53 -31.17 9.23
C THR A 392 -2.74 -29.89 9.02
N LEU A 393 -2.21 -29.34 10.12
CA LEU A 393 -1.15 -28.34 10.11
C LEU A 393 0.12 -29.00 10.65
N THR A 394 1.20 -28.95 9.88
CA THR A 394 2.50 -29.51 10.30
C THR A 394 3.52 -28.39 10.33
N GLU A 395 4.14 -28.15 11.49
CA GLU A 395 5.15 -27.10 11.63
C GLU A 395 6.36 -27.38 10.73
N VAL A 396 6.76 -26.39 9.92
CA VAL A 396 7.92 -26.52 9.05
C VAL A 396 9.21 -26.52 9.86
N GLY A 397 9.93 -27.65 9.81
CA GLY A 397 11.15 -27.87 10.58
C GLY A 397 10.92 -28.30 12.03
N GLY A 398 9.65 -28.45 12.45
CA GLY A 398 9.27 -28.92 13.78
C GLY A 398 8.65 -30.32 13.77
N SER A 399 8.37 -30.84 14.96
CA SER A 399 7.61 -32.10 15.16
C SER A 399 6.14 -31.86 15.51
N ARG A 400 5.72 -30.60 15.65
CA ARG A 400 4.35 -30.27 16.06
C ARG A 400 3.37 -30.46 14.91
N MET A 401 2.29 -31.16 15.19
CA MET A 401 1.21 -31.45 14.25
C MET A 401 -0.14 -31.20 14.93
N TRP A 402 -1.06 -30.57 14.20
CA TRP A 402 -2.44 -30.36 14.63
C TRP A 402 -3.36 -31.04 13.63
N HIS A 403 -4.20 -31.94 14.12
CA HIS A 403 -5.29 -32.54 13.37
C HIS A 403 -6.55 -31.74 13.65
N ASP A 404 -7.10 -31.11 12.61
CA ASP A 404 -8.29 -30.25 12.66
C ASP A 404 -8.28 -29.12 13.73
N ALA A 405 -9.35 -28.32 13.75
CA ALA A 405 -9.49 -27.16 14.65
C ALA A 405 -9.91 -27.54 16.08
N SER A 406 -10.20 -28.82 16.36
CA SER A 406 -10.70 -29.30 17.65
C SER A 406 -9.58 -29.65 18.64
N GLN A 407 -8.32 -29.78 18.19
CA GLN A 407 -7.17 -30.15 19.04
C GLN A 407 -6.67 -29.07 20.02
N GLY A 408 -7.49 -28.06 20.30
CA GLY A 408 -7.17 -27.01 21.25
C GLY A 408 -6.34 -25.87 20.66
N PRO A 409 -5.93 -24.90 21.49
CA PRO A 409 -5.26 -23.71 21.01
C PRO A 409 -3.81 -24.00 20.56
N LEU A 410 -3.43 -23.38 19.45
CA LEU A 410 -2.05 -23.18 19.02
C LEU A 410 -1.38 -22.14 19.93
N THR A 411 -0.33 -22.53 20.63
CA THR A 411 0.49 -21.60 21.42
C THR A 411 1.71 -21.14 20.61
N LEU A 412 1.80 -19.84 20.37
CA LEU A 412 2.92 -19.19 19.68
C LEU A 412 3.86 -18.53 20.71
N PRO A 413 5.18 -18.75 20.61
CA PRO A 413 6.16 -18.05 21.45
C PRO A 413 6.11 -16.53 21.30
N PRO A 414 6.63 -15.75 22.26
CA PRO A 414 6.83 -14.30 22.10
C PRO A 414 7.57 -13.95 20.81
N CYS A 415 7.18 -12.86 20.16
CA CYS A 415 7.88 -12.28 19.00
C CYS A 415 8.31 -13.32 17.96
N SER A 416 7.39 -14.19 17.55
CA SER A 416 7.70 -15.34 16.70
C SER A 416 6.85 -15.36 15.44
N VAL A 417 7.40 -15.98 14.39
CA VAL A 417 6.66 -16.36 13.19
C VAL A 417 6.87 -17.85 12.96
N THR A 418 5.78 -18.61 12.99
CA THR A 418 5.79 -20.06 12.75
C THR A 418 5.11 -20.34 11.42
N ALA A 419 5.68 -21.24 10.62
CA ALA A 419 5.11 -21.66 9.34
C ALA A 419 4.60 -23.10 9.45
N PHE A 420 3.47 -23.39 8.83
CA PHE A 420 2.82 -24.70 8.82
C PHE A 420 2.48 -25.12 7.40
N ASP A 421 2.85 -26.35 7.00
CA ASP A 421 2.25 -26.95 5.81
C ASP A 421 0.76 -27.24 6.10
N VAL A 422 -0.11 -26.87 5.17
CA VAL A 422 -1.57 -27.07 5.27
C VAL A 422 -2.00 -28.16 4.31
N ALA A 423 -2.40 -29.32 4.85
CA ALA A 423 -2.97 -30.43 4.08
C ALA A 423 -4.49 -30.33 3.99
#